data_AF-A0A533Y5I8-F1
#
_entry.id   AF-A0A533Y5I8-F1
#
_cell.length_a   1.000
_cell.length_b   1.000
_cell.length_c   1.000
_cell.angle_alpha   90.00
_cell.angle_beta   90.00
_cell.angle_gamma   90.00
#
_symmetry.space_group_name_H-M   'P 1'
#
loop_
_entity.id
_entity.type
_entity.pdbx_description
1 polymer ?
#
loop_
_entity_poly.entity_id
_entity_poly.type
_entity_poly.pdbx_seq_one_letter_code
_entity_poly.pdbx_strand_id
1 'polypeptide(L)'
;MTTKASKILYTKTDEAPALATYSFLPIVKAFTKAAGVCVELRDISLAGRILAVFPEYLTESQKQSDDLAELGKLATAPEANIIKLPNISASIPQIKAAVKELQSQGYKVPDYPEDPKDDKERDIKARYDKVKGSAVNPVLREGNSDRRAPLSVKQHTRQHPHKMGPWTPDSKTHVSH
;
A
#
# COMPACT_ATOMS: atom_id res chain seq x y z
N MET A 1 8.46 -26.73 -22.24
CA MET A 1 7.95 -25.86 -21.16
C MET A 1 8.36 -24.45 -21.49
N THR A 2 7.41 -23.58 -21.79
CA THR A 2 7.66 -22.19 -22.19
C THR A 2 8.29 -21.44 -21.01
N THR A 3 9.52 -20.95 -21.22
CA THR A 3 10.34 -20.20 -20.28
C THR A 3 9.76 -18.79 -20.05
N LYS A 4 8.58 -18.70 -19.43
CA LYS A 4 8.08 -17.42 -18.93
C LYS A 4 8.89 -17.10 -17.66
N ALA A 5 9.77 -16.10 -17.74
CA ALA A 5 10.54 -15.65 -16.59
C ALA A 5 9.60 -15.38 -15.39
N SER A 6 9.90 -15.98 -14.24
CA SER A 6 9.14 -15.74 -13.01
C SER A 6 9.22 -14.26 -12.64
N LYS A 7 8.07 -13.68 -12.28
CA LYS A 7 7.95 -12.25 -11.97
C LYS A 7 7.55 -12.08 -10.51
N ILE A 8 8.23 -11.19 -9.81
CA ILE A 8 7.85 -10.67 -8.49
C ILE A 8 7.27 -9.28 -8.67
N LEU A 9 6.09 -9.04 -8.11
CA LEU A 9 5.50 -7.72 -8.01
C LEU A 9 5.83 -7.12 -6.65
N TYR A 10 6.60 -6.03 -6.67
CA TYR A 10 7.00 -5.29 -5.48
C TYR A 10 6.10 -4.06 -5.36
N THR A 11 5.45 -3.86 -4.22
CA THR A 11 4.56 -2.71 -4.06
C THR A 11 5.34 -1.45 -3.71
N LYS A 12 5.17 -0.38 -4.51
CA LYS A 12 5.51 0.99 -4.10
C LYS A 12 4.36 1.51 -3.25
N THR A 13 4.68 1.93 -2.03
CA THR A 13 3.71 2.37 -1.03
C THR A 13 4.00 3.81 -0.60
N ASP A 14 3.90 4.10 0.69
CA ASP A 14 3.90 5.45 1.24
C ASP A 14 5.04 5.61 2.27
N GLU A 15 5.37 6.86 2.61
CA GLU A 15 6.18 7.24 3.77
C GLU A 15 7.51 6.46 3.89
N ALA A 16 7.83 5.94 5.08
CA ALA A 16 9.10 5.27 5.35
C ALA A 16 9.33 4.01 4.48
N PRO A 17 8.36 3.09 4.28
CA PRO A 17 8.51 1.97 3.36
C PRO A 17 8.78 2.40 1.91
N ALA A 18 8.19 3.49 1.43
CA ALA A 18 8.49 4.03 0.10
C ALA A 18 9.95 4.45 0.00
N LEU A 19 10.45 5.24 0.96
CA LEU A 19 11.86 5.67 1.01
C LEU A 19 12.83 4.47 1.06
N ALA A 20 12.53 3.48 1.90
CA ALA A 20 13.33 2.26 1.98
C ALA A 20 13.35 1.50 0.64
N THR A 21 12.24 1.50 -0.09
CA THR A 21 12.13 0.87 -1.41
C THR A 21 13.06 1.52 -2.44
N TYR A 22 13.21 2.85 -2.43
CA TYR A 22 14.16 3.53 -3.34
C TYR A 22 15.61 3.04 -3.17
N SER A 23 16.01 2.74 -1.94
CA SER A 23 17.36 2.20 -1.66
C SER A 23 17.45 0.69 -1.91
N PHE A 24 16.45 -0.08 -1.47
CA PHE A 24 16.56 -1.53 -1.40
C PHE A 24 16.16 -2.23 -2.71
N LEU A 25 15.18 -1.71 -3.45
CA LEU A 25 14.69 -2.35 -4.67
C LEU A 25 15.76 -2.53 -5.76
N PRO A 26 16.68 -1.57 -6.02
CA PRO A 26 17.78 -1.77 -6.95
C PRO A 26 18.68 -2.97 -6.58
N ILE A 27 18.93 -3.16 -5.27
CA ILE A 27 19.70 -4.30 -4.76
C ILE A 27 18.94 -5.59 -5.04
N VAL A 28 17.66 -5.67 -4.68
CA VAL A 28 16.84 -6.86 -4.95
C VAL A 28 16.86 -7.22 -6.44
N LYS A 29 16.64 -6.24 -7.33
CA LYS A 29 16.68 -6.43 -8.79
C LYS A 29 18.02 -6.98 -9.27
N ALA A 30 19.13 -6.47 -8.75
CA ALA A 30 20.47 -6.91 -9.15
C ALA A 30 20.70 -8.39 -8.80
N PHE A 31 20.29 -8.82 -7.61
CA PHE A 31 20.44 -10.21 -7.17
C PHE A 31 19.48 -11.16 -7.88
N THR A 32 18.20 -10.78 -8.06
CA THR A 32 17.20 -11.64 -8.72
C THR A 32 17.46 -11.83 -10.21
N LYS A 33 18.13 -10.87 -10.86
CA LYS A 33 18.54 -10.96 -12.26
C LYS A 33 19.42 -12.18 -12.54
N ALA A 34 20.31 -12.55 -11.62
CA ALA A 34 21.16 -13.73 -11.76
C ALA A 34 20.36 -15.04 -11.79
N ALA A 35 19.16 -15.05 -11.20
CA ALA A 35 18.23 -16.18 -11.21
C ALA A 35 17.17 -16.12 -12.33
N GLY A 36 17.25 -15.13 -13.23
CA GLY A 36 16.25 -14.93 -14.29
C GLY A 36 14.88 -14.48 -13.77
N VAL A 37 14.81 -13.91 -12.56
CA VAL A 37 13.56 -13.43 -11.95
C VAL A 37 13.43 -11.92 -12.15
N CYS A 38 12.34 -11.52 -12.80
CA CYS A 38 12.01 -10.10 -13.01
C CYS A 38 11.31 -9.54 -11.77
N VAL A 39 11.65 -8.31 -11.36
CA VAL A 39 10.96 -7.60 -10.27
C VAL A 39 10.35 -6.33 -10.83
N GLU A 40 9.03 -6.24 -10.81
CA GLU A 40 8.28 -5.09 -11.30
C GLU A 40 7.64 -4.33 -10.13
N LEU A 41 7.63 -3.01 -10.25
CA LEU A 41 7.00 -2.15 -9.25
C LEU A 41 5.52 -2.01 -9.61
N ARG A 42 4.65 -2.00 -8.59
CA ARG A 42 3.24 -1.62 -8.71
C ARG A 42 2.91 -0.56 -7.67
N ASP A 43 2.42 0.59 -8.12
CA ASP A 43 2.15 1.76 -7.29
C ASP A 43 0.77 1.68 -6.65
N ILE A 44 0.75 1.39 -5.36
CA ILE A 44 -0.45 1.38 -4.52
C ILE A 44 -0.40 2.47 -3.44
N SER A 45 0.47 3.47 -3.63
CA SER A 45 0.53 4.65 -2.76
C SER A 45 -0.82 5.37 -2.74
N LEU A 46 -1.04 6.18 -1.71
CA LEU A 46 -2.23 7.02 -1.59
C LEU A 46 -2.38 7.94 -2.81
N ALA A 47 -1.32 8.65 -3.18
CA ALA A 47 -1.30 9.49 -4.38
C ALA A 47 -1.58 8.68 -5.65
N GLY A 48 -0.92 7.51 -5.76
CA GLY A 48 -1.11 6.53 -6.83
C GLY A 48 -2.59 6.22 -7.09
N ARG A 49 -3.26 5.79 -6.02
CA ARG A 49 -4.67 5.37 -6.03
C ARG A 49 -5.64 6.54 -6.24
N ILE A 50 -5.33 7.74 -5.74
CA ILE A 50 -6.14 8.93 -6.03
C ILE A 50 -6.14 9.23 -7.53
N LEU A 51 -4.97 9.29 -8.15
CA LEU A 51 -4.86 9.58 -9.58
C LEU A 51 -5.55 8.52 -10.45
N ALA A 52 -5.47 7.24 -10.06
CA ALA A 52 -6.10 6.14 -10.78
C ALA A 52 -7.64 6.24 -10.85
N VAL A 53 -8.29 6.86 -9.86
CA VAL A 53 -9.76 6.99 -9.81
C VAL A 53 -10.30 8.30 -10.40
N PHE A 54 -9.43 9.21 -10.84
CA PHE A 54 -9.79 10.48 -11.50
C PHE A 54 -9.08 10.70 -12.85
N PRO A 55 -8.99 9.70 -13.74
CA PRO A 55 -8.21 9.84 -14.99
C PRO A 55 -8.73 10.95 -15.90
N GLU A 56 -10.01 11.32 -15.82
CA GLU A 56 -10.61 12.39 -16.60
C GLU A 56 -10.17 13.81 -16.17
N TYR A 57 -9.59 13.94 -14.97
CA TYR A 57 -9.01 15.19 -14.47
C TYR A 57 -7.52 15.34 -14.81
N LEU A 58 -6.95 14.36 -15.53
CA LEU A 58 -5.52 14.26 -15.80
C LEU A 58 -5.23 14.45 -17.29
N THR A 59 -4.07 15.03 -17.60
CA THR A 59 -3.52 14.98 -18.96
C THR A 59 -3.09 13.56 -19.30
N GLU A 60 -2.92 13.24 -20.60
CA GLU A 60 -2.41 11.92 -21.02
C GLU A 60 -1.07 11.56 -20.39
N SER A 61 -0.19 12.55 -20.14
CA SER A 61 1.10 12.35 -19.48
C SER A 61 1.00 12.16 -17.96
N GLN A 62 -0.09 12.58 -17.33
CA GLN A 62 -0.34 12.46 -15.89
C GLN A 62 -1.09 11.18 -15.54
N LYS A 63 -1.81 10.58 -16.49
CA LYS A 63 -2.54 9.33 -16.30
C LYS A 63 -1.57 8.19 -15.97
N GLN A 64 -2.02 7.31 -15.10
CA GLN A 64 -1.33 6.07 -14.75
C GLN A 64 -2.33 4.93 -14.60
N SER A 65 -1.84 3.70 -14.61
CA SER A 65 -2.64 2.49 -14.43
C SER A 65 -3.24 2.41 -13.03
N ASP A 66 -4.41 1.75 -12.94
CA ASP A 66 -4.95 1.30 -11.65
C ASP A 66 -4.26 0.00 -11.23
N ASP A 67 -3.07 0.15 -10.67
CA ASP A 67 -2.22 -0.97 -10.24
C ASP A 67 -2.86 -1.78 -9.11
N LEU A 68 -3.74 -1.19 -8.29
CA LEU A 68 -4.46 -1.94 -7.26
C LEU A 68 -5.47 -2.89 -7.90
N ALA A 69 -6.22 -2.43 -8.91
CA ALA A 69 -7.13 -3.29 -9.65
C ALA A 69 -6.40 -4.37 -10.46
N GLU A 70 -5.24 -4.07 -11.05
CA GLU A 70 -4.39 -5.07 -11.71
C GLU A 70 -3.90 -6.13 -10.71
N LEU A 71 -3.38 -5.70 -9.55
CA LEU A 71 -2.92 -6.60 -8.51
C LEU A 71 -4.05 -7.48 -7.95
N GLY A 72 -5.27 -6.94 -7.80
CA GLY A 72 -6.43 -7.72 -7.37
C GLY A 72 -6.78 -8.84 -8.36
N LYS A 73 -6.75 -8.54 -9.67
CA LYS A 73 -6.93 -9.57 -10.71
C LYS A 73 -5.82 -10.61 -10.68
N LEU A 74 -4.58 -10.19 -10.44
CA LEU A 74 -3.46 -11.12 -10.39
C LEU A 74 -3.47 -11.97 -9.12
N ALA A 75 -3.93 -11.45 -7.98
CA ALA A 75 -3.94 -12.17 -6.70
C ALA A 75 -4.75 -13.47 -6.73
N THR A 76 -5.70 -13.61 -7.67
CA THR A 76 -6.49 -14.84 -7.91
C THR A 76 -5.86 -15.77 -8.94
N ALA A 77 -4.75 -15.38 -9.57
CA ALA A 77 -4.06 -16.14 -10.59
C ALA A 77 -2.91 -16.98 -9.97
N PRO A 78 -2.65 -18.22 -10.46
CA PRO A 78 -1.58 -19.07 -9.93
C PRO A 78 -0.17 -18.47 -10.02
N GLU A 79 0.06 -17.57 -10.97
CA GLU A 79 1.33 -16.89 -11.17
C GLU A 79 1.58 -15.72 -10.20
N ALA A 80 0.64 -15.41 -9.30
CA ALA A 80 0.77 -14.30 -8.36
C ALA A 80 1.97 -14.48 -7.43
N ASN A 81 2.90 -13.52 -7.48
CA ASN A 81 4.00 -13.44 -6.54
C ASN A 81 4.17 -11.97 -6.13
N ILE A 82 3.54 -11.58 -5.03
CA ILE A 82 3.40 -10.20 -4.61
C ILE A 82 4.12 -9.99 -3.27
N ILE A 83 5.10 -9.09 -3.25
CA ILE A 83 5.73 -8.58 -2.03
C ILE A 83 5.02 -7.28 -1.64
N LYS A 84 4.17 -7.36 -0.61
CA LYS A 84 3.37 -6.25 -0.10
C LYS A 84 4.03 -5.56 1.11
N LEU A 85 4.41 -4.30 0.95
CA LEU A 85 4.96 -3.45 2.01
C LEU A 85 3.83 -2.72 2.76
N PRO A 86 4.05 -2.20 3.99
CA PRO A 86 3.06 -1.35 4.66
C PRO A 86 2.68 -0.13 3.83
N ASN A 87 1.40 0.27 3.86
CA ASN A 87 0.84 1.41 3.13
C ASN A 87 -0.17 2.16 4.00
N ILE A 88 -0.50 3.40 3.62
CA ILE A 88 -1.48 4.22 4.31
C ILE A 88 -2.90 3.67 4.09
N SER A 89 -3.60 3.42 5.20
CA SER A 89 -5.06 3.33 5.23
C SER A 89 -5.63 4.71 5.56
N ALA A 90 -5.96 5.49 4.53
CA ALA A 90 -6.04 6.94 4.65
C ALA A 90 -7.22 7.40 5.52
N SER A 91 -6.94 8.29 6.47
CA SER A 91 -7.94 9.13 7.13
C SER A 91 -8.37 10.29 6.22
N ILE A 92 -9.47 10.97 6.57
CA ILE A 92 -9.92 12.16 5.81
C ILE A 92 -8.83 13.25 5.77
N PRO A 93 -8.14 13.61 6.88
CA PRO A 93 -7.05 14.58 6.83
C PRO A 93 -5.92 14.18 5.88
N GLN A 94 -5.57 12.89 5.82
CA GLN A 94 -4.53 12.41 4.91
C GLN A 94 -4.98 12.47 3.44
N ILE A 95 -6.25 12.18 3.13
CA ILE A 95 -6.81 12.38 1.79
C ILE A 95 -6.69 13.85 1.40
N LYS A 96 -7.18 14.77 2.24
CA LYS A 96 -7.11 16.21 1.95
C LYS A 96 -5.68 16.70 1.75
N ALA A 97 -4.74 16.22 2.56
CA ALA A 97 -3.33 16.56 2.42
C ALA A 97 -2.74 16.07 1.09
N ALA A 98 -2.99 14.80 0.73
CA ALA A 98 -2.51 14.23 -0.53
C ALA A 98 -3.12 14.92 -1.76
N VAL A 99 -4.42 15.25 -1.71
CA VAL A 99 -5.10 16.01 -2.77
C VAL A 99 -4.48 17.39 -2.94
N LYS A 100 -4.28 18.13 -1.84
CA LYS A 100 -3.63 19.44 -1.87
C LYS A 100 -2.20 19.38 -2.43
N GLU A 101 -1.44 18.35 -2.06
CA GLU A 101 -0.08 18.13 -2.57
C GLU A 101 -0.11 17.86 -4.08
N LEU A 102 -0.98 16.96 -4.55
CA LEU A 102 -1.17 16.67 -5.98
C LEU A 102 -1.59 17.92 -6.77
N GLN A 103 -2.54 18.69 -6.25
CA GLN A 103 -2.96 19.95 -6.88
C GLN A 103 -1.81 20.95 -6.99
N SER A 104 -0.94 21.05 -5.97
CA SER A 104 0.26 21.90 -6.02
C SER A 104 1.26 21.49 -7.10
N GLN A 105 1.22 20.21 -7.51
CA GLN A 105 2.04 19.63 -8.58
C GLN A 105 1.36 19.70 -9.96
N GLY A 106 0.18 20.33 -10.06
CA GLY A 106 -0.55 20.55 -11.32
C GLY A 106 -1.52 19.45 -11.72
N TYR A 107 -1.81 18.49 -10.83
CA TYR A 107 -2.90 17.53 -11.03
C TYR A 107 -4.24 18.17 -10.69
N LYS A 108 -5.18 18.21 -11.64
CA LYS A 108 -6.47 18.88 -11.45
C LYS A 108 -7.52 18.01 -10.75
N VAL A 109 -7.08 17.11 -9.86
CA VAL A 109 -7.98 16.24 -9.09
C VAL A 109 -8.89 17.08 -8.19
N PRO A 110 -10.19 16.73 -8.08
CA PRO A 110 -11.14 17.52 -7.32
C PRO A 110 -10.88 17.43 -5.80
N ASP A 111 -11.32 18.42 -5.05
CA ASP A 111 -11.30 18.36 -3.58
C ASP A 111 -12.19 17.24 -3.03
N TYR A 112 -11.94 16.81 -1.80
CA TYR A 112 -12.82 15.87 -1.09
C TYR A 112 -14.03 16.62 -0.50
N PRO A 113 -15.26 16.42 -1.01
CA PRO A 113 -16.44 17.08 -0.45
C PRO A 113 -16.94 16.28 0.76
N GLU A 114 -16.81 16.87 1.96
CA GLU A 114 -17.31 16.22 3.19
C GLU A 114 -18.84 16.15 3.20
N ASP A 115 -19.49 17.24 2.80
CA ASP A 115 -20.95 17.39 2.74
C ASP A 115 -21.43 17.68 1.31
N PRO A 116 -21.54 16.67 0.44
CA PRO A 116 -21.80 16.85 -0.99
C PRO A 116 -23.18 17.48 -1.24
N LYS A 117 -23.24 18.50 -2.10
CA LYS A 117 -24.45 19.30 -2.40
C LYS A 117 -25.14 18.89 -3.69
N ASP A 118 -24.42 18.28 -4.63
CA ASP A 118 -24.95 17.87 -5.93
C ASP A 118 -24.50 16.46 -6.32
N ASP A 119 -24.97 15.98 -7.48
CA ASP A 119 -24.63 14.65 -7.98
C ASP A 119 -23.14 14.51 -8.31
N LYS A 120 -22.48 15.59 -8.73
CA LYS A 120 -21.07 15.59 -9.07
C LYS A 120 -20.22 15.43 -7.81
N GLU A 121 -20.52 16.16 -6.74
CA GLU A 121 -19.84 16.04 -5.45
C GLU A 121 -20.12 14.67 -4.81
N ARG A 122 -21.33 14.12 -4.96
CA ARG A 122 -21.64 12.75 -4.51
C ARG A 122 -20.77 11.71 -5.23
N ASP A 123 -20.61 11.84 -6.54
CA ASP A 123 -19.74 10.96 -7.34
C ASP A 123 -18.26 11.10 -6.91
N ILE A 124 -17.75 12.32 -6.78
CA ILE A 124 -16.37 12.58 -6.32
C ILE A 124 -16.14 11.96 -4.94
N LYS A 125 -17.06 12.17 -4.00
CA LYS A 125 -16.98 11.60 -2.66
C LYS A 125 -16.95 10.08 -2.70
N ALA A 126 -17.84 9.47 -3.48
CA ALA A 126 -17.91 8.02 -3.61
C ALA A 126 -16.61 7.42 -4.16
N ARG A 127 -15.95 8.10 -5.10
CA ARG A 127 -14.64 7.67 -5.63
C ARG A 127 -13.53 7.79 -4.60
N TYR A 128 -13.44 8.90 -3.87
CA TYR A 128 -12.48 9.02 -2.77
C TYR A 128 -12.74 8.03 -1.63
N ASP A 129 -14.00 7.73 -1.34
CA ASP A 129 -14.37 6.79 -0.28
C ASP A 129 -13.90 5.35 -0.60
N LYS A 130 -13.72 4.99 -1.89
CA LYS A 130 -13.06 3.75 -2.31
C LYS A 130 -11.55 3.74 -2.05
N VAL A 131 -10.91 4.91 -1.98
CA VAL A 131 -9.47 5.08 -1.73
C VAL A 131 -9.17 5.24 -0.24
N LYS A 132 -10.11 5.80 0.52
CA LYS A 132 -10.06 6.03 1.96
C LYS A 132 -10.03 4.71 2.75
N GLY A 133 -9.41 4.74 3.93
CA GLY A 133 -9.38 3.60 4.85
C GLY A 133 -8.59 2.41 4.30
N SER A 134 -8.93 1.20 4.75
CA SER A 134 -8.23 -0.03 4.36
C SER A 134 -8.67 -0.51 2.97
N ALA A 135 -8.37 0.26 1.92
CA ALA A 135 -8.75 -0.06 0.54
C ALA A 135 -7.90 -1.19 -0.09
N VAL A 136 -6.63 -1.34 0.32
CA VAL A 136 -5.69 -2.27 -0.34
C VAL A 136 -5.83 -3.71 0.16
N ASN A 137 -5.89 -3.92 1.48
CA ASN A 137 -5.88 -5.28 2.03
C ASN A 137 -7.07 -6.15 1.55
N PRO A 138 -8.31 -5.64 1.45
CA PRO A 138 -9.44 -6.43 0.96
C PRO A 138 -9.27 -6.89 -0.49
N VAL A 139 -8.44 -6.21 -1.29
CA VAL A 139 -8.20 -6.56 -2.70
C VAL A 139 -7.08 -7.60 -2.84
N LEU A 140 -6.09 -7.60 -1.94
CA LEU A 140 -4.90 -8.44 -2.07
C LEU A 140 -4.95 -9.73 -1.24
N ARG A 141 -5.86 -9.82 -0.24
CA ARG A 141 -5.91 -10.95 0.70
C ARG A 141 -6.90 -12.03 0.23
N GLU A 142 -6.64 -12.58 -0.94
CA GLU A 142 -7.37 -13.72 -1.52
C GLU A 142 -6.92 -15.06 -0.90
N GLY A 143 -6.80 -15.09 0.43
CA GLY A 143 -6.30 -16.24 1.19
C GLY A 143 -6.22 -15.99 2.70
N ASN A 144 -5.88 -17.04 3.44
CA ASN A 144 -5.71 -16.99 4.89
C ASN A 144 -4.32 -16.47 5.31
N SER A 145 -4.13 -16.22 6.61
CA SER A 145 -2.87 -15.69 7.15
C SER A 145 -2.03 -16.77 7.83
N ASP A 146 -0.79 -16.97 7.36
CA ASP A 146 0.31 -17.55 8.16
C ASP A 146 1.17 -16.41 8.71
N ARG A 147 1.09 -16.16 10.03
CA ARG A 147 1.85 -15.09 10.70
C ARG A 147 2.57 -15.64 11.92
N ARG A 148 3.91 -15.60 11.89
CA ARG A 148 4.79 -16.09 12.96
C ARG A 148 6.08 -15.30 13.03
N ALA A 149 6.67 -15.21 14.21
CA ALA A 149 8.01 -14.63 14.37
C ALA A 149 9.06 -15.57 13.74
N PRO A 150 9.98 -15.08 12.88
CA PRO A 150 11.05 -15.89 12.33
C PRO A 150 12.00 -16.44 13.41
N LEU A 151 12.57 -17.62 13.19
CA LEU A 151 13.47 -18.28 14.14
C LEU A 151 14.71 -17.42 14.44
N SER A 152 15.31 -16.83 13.41
CA SER A 152 16.47 -15.94 13.54
C SER A 152 16.16 -14.73 14.43
N VAL A 153 14.99 -14.10 14.24
CA VAL A 153 14.52 -12.99 15.09
C VAL A 153 14.30 -13.45 16.52
N LYS A 154 13.66 -14.61 16.73
CA LYS A 154 13.44 -15.15 18.09
C LYS A 154 14.75 -15.44 18.83
N GLN A 155 15.74 -16.00 18.15
CA GLN A 155 17.06 -16.28 18.71
C GLN A 155 17.80 -14.96 19.03
N HIS A 156 17.77 -13.99 18.12
CA HIS A 156 18.36 -12.68 18.35
C HIS A 156 17.76 -11.99 19.60
N THR A 157 16.43 -12.02 19.75
CA THR A 157 15.76 -11.44 20.94
C THR A 157 16.11 -12.16 22.25
N ARG A 158 16.44 -13.46 22.21
CA ARG A 158 16.91 -14.16 23.42
C ARG A 158 18.31 -13.70 23.84
N GLN A 159 19.17 -13.38 22.87
CA GLN A 159 20.53 -12.88 23.12
C GLN A 159 20.54 -11.38 23.47
N HIS A 160 19.58 -10.62 22.91
CA HIS A 160 19.45 -9.19 23.10
C HIS A 160 18.02 -8.86 23.57
N PRO A 161 17.69 -9.16 24.85
CA PRO A 161 16.35 -8.92 25.36
C PRO A 161 16.04 -7.42 25.36
N HIS A 162 14.87 -7.06 24.83
CA HIS A 162 14.34 -5.70 24.92
C HIS A 162 13.79 -5.45 26.33
N LYS A 163 13.70 -4.17 26.71
CA LYS A 163 13.17 -3.77 28.02
C LYS A 163 11.69 -4.19 28.13
N MET A 164 11.36 -4.83 29.25
CA MET A 164 9.99 -5.15 29.63
C MET A 164 9.66 -4.38 30.92
N GLY A 165 8.62 -3.56 30.88
CA GLY A 165 8.16 -2.84 32.08
C GLY A 165 7.61 -3.82 33.13
N PRO A 166 7.90 -3.62 34.44
CA PRO A 166 7.38 -4.48 35.49
C PRO A 166 5.85 -4.32 35.60
N TRP A 167 5.17 -5.43 35.84
CA TRP A 167 3.75 -5.45 36.19
C TRP A 167 3.58 -5.52 37.70
N THR A 168 2.71 -4.67 38.25
CA THR A 168 2.43 -4.61 39.70
C THR A 168 1.06 -5.19 40.02
N PRO A 169 0.89 -5.88 41.16
CA PRO A 169 -0.42 -6.34 41.62
C PRO A 169 -1.45 -5.23 41.79
N ASP A 170 -1.01 -4.01 42.13
CA ASP A 170 -1.88 -2.84 42.34
C ASP A 170 -2.29 -2.13 41.03
N SER A 171 -2.03 -2.73 39.86
CA SER A 171 -2.38 -2.14 38.56
C SER A 171 -3.90 -1.99 38.44
N LYS A 172 -4.36 -0.76 38.16
CA LYS A 172 -5.78 -0.45 37.93
C LYS A 172 -6.18 -0.56 36.46
N THR A 173 -5.25 -0.93 35.58
CA THR A 173 -5.52 -1.11 34.14
C THR A 173 -6.51 -2.25 33.95
N HIS A 174 -7.63 -1.96 33.31
CA HIS A 174 -8.63 -2.95 32.90
C HIS A 174 -9.18 -2.59 31.52
N VAL A 175 -9.77 -3.57 30.84
CA VAL A 175 -10.54 -3.35 29.61
C VAL A 175 -11.99 -3.07 30.01
N SER A 176 -12.60 -2.04 29.44
CA SER A 176 -14.04 -1.77 29.52
C SER A 176 -14.55 -1.67 28.09
N HIS A 177 -15.60 -2.44 27.76
CA HIS A 177 -16.10 -2.62 26.41
C HIS A 177 -17.62 -2.68 26.38
#